data_AF-A0A9E1P2T6-F1
#
_entry.id   AF-A0A9E1P2T6-F1
#
_cell.length_a   1.000
_cell.length_b   1.000
_cell.length_c   1.000
_cell.angle_alpha   90.00
_cell.angle_beta   90.00
_cell.angle_gamma   90.00
#
_symmetry.space_group_name_H-M   'P 1'
#
loop_
_entity.id
_entity.type
_entity.pdbx_description
1 polymer ?
#
loop_
_entity_poly.entity_id
_entity_poly.type
_entity_poly.pdbx_seq_one_letter_code
_entity_poly.pdbx_strand_id
1 'polypeptide(L)'
;MAELYCMKLDYLGGFQEDYHNKKNWYREFCISDFFTLEVLNSIIQNILGWDDSHLYQFRIGEKTYIFLGFENSVIIEDLDKDNYSCDISLKYLQLQINDTFYYEYDFGDNHIFRLELLSKKEVPEKKKISYLKSYKGNDLKQYPNSHLESFIEFKTSVPEEKLFRSISIPDYYKEYKNKVRFISENDYEILKQWRKSKNKREWEKAVVILDNWKYLGLESLSQKIERPVKVIDNWVRDFNAFGIKAVMNERKKRDTTKIMERTELKTKRIIEIFHQNPNVFGIIRSNWNLPSLAEVYRNQFSENMSETTVSKLINKAGYKMKKARRVLTSPDPEYREKVGILLKTLHNLKQNELLFFIDELGPLKVKKYGGRCYMKKGENITFPQIQGSKGSITMSGALCATTNQITWNYGQSKDTSSMIDLIEILYNQYHEKARLYAASWHHSNELEDWLICFNAQSAKLKYGPSVDLIPLPKSSQFLNVIESVFSGMKRAVIHHSNYRSEEEMKNAISLHFHERNKYFKENPKRAGKKIWEVDFFENIDNIKSGNYRDW
;
A
#
# COMPACT_ATOMS: atom_id res chain seq x y z
N MET A 1 13.62 -16.78 -23.73
CA MET A 1 14.59 -17.88 -23.87
C MET A 1 15.85 -17.32 -24.51
N ALA A 2 16.98 -18.03 -24.50
CA ALA A 2 18.18 -17.58 -25.21
C ALA A 2 18.03 -17.90 -26.70
N GLU A 3 18.48 -17.00 -27.59
CA GLU A 3 18.54 -17.30 -29.02
C GLU A 3 19.99 -17.64 -29.43
N LEU A 4 20.15 -18.69 -30.23
CA LEU A 4 21.40 -19.00 -30.91
C LEU A 4 21.29 -18.50 -32.36
N TYR A 5 22.14 -17.54 -32.72
CA TYR A 5 22.23 -16.94 -34.04
C TYR A 5 23.25 -17.71 -34.87
N CYS A 6 22.83 -18.26 -36.01
CA CYS A 6 23.77 -18.84 -36.97
C CYS A 6 23.97 -17.86 -38.12
N MET A 7 25.19 -17.37 -38.27
CA MET A 7 25.58 -16.33 -39.20
C MET A 7 26.53 -16.88 -40.26
N LYS A 8 26.48 -16.28 -41.45
CA LYS A 8 27.43 -16.50 -42.53
C LYS A 8 28.31 -15.27 -42.67
N LEU A 9 29.62 -15.48 -42.71
CA LEU A 9 30.65 -14.47 -42.93
C LEU A 9 31.22 -14.63 -44.34
N ASP A 10 31.04 -13.61 -45.17
CA ASP A 10 31.65 -13.50 -46.50
C ASP A 10 32.74 -12.41 -46.47
N TYR A 11 33.89 -12.66 -47.07
CA TYR A 11 34.95 -11.66 -47.22
C TYR A 11 34.77 -10.87 -48.51
N LEU A 12 34.68 -9.55 -48.41
CA LEU A 12 34.42 -8.67 -49.56
C LEU A 12 35.69 -8.06 -50.15
N GLY A 13 36.77 -7.93 -49.37
CA GLY A 13 38.03 -7.35 -49.80
C GLY A 13 38.74 -6.60 -48.68
N GLY A 14 39.97 -6.15 -48.94
CA GLY A 14 40.85 -5.44 -48.00
C GLY A 14 42.34 -5.77 -48.26
N PHE A 15 43.26 -4.96 -47.73
CA PHE A 15 44.72 -5.00 -47.93
C PHE A 15 45.17 -4.83 -49.40
N GLN A 16 45.39 -3.56 -49.80
CA GLN A 16 45.87 -3.12 -51.13
C GLN A 16 45.08 -3.70 -52.34
N GLU A 17 45.39 -3.25 -53.57
CA GLU A 17 44.58 -3.50 -54.78
C GLU A 17 44.49 -4.99 -55.20
N ASP A 18 45.32 -5.88 -54.64
CA ASP A 18 45.45 -7.29 -55.08
C ASP A 18 44.54 -8.30 -54.35
N TYR A 19 43.83 -7.93 -53.29
CA TYR A 19 42.87 -8.82 -52.60
C TYR A 19 41.43 -8.60 -53.09
N HIS A 20 41.21 -8.82 -54.39
CA HIS A 20 39.86 -8.84 -54.95
C HIS A 20 39.01 -9.96 -54.33
N ASN A 21 37.73 -9.65 -54.08
CA ASN A 21 36.67 -10.53 -53.58
C ASN A 21 36.94 -12.01 -53.91
N LYS A 22 37.25 -12.81 -52.88
CA LYS A 22 37.41 -14.27 -53.03
C LYS A 22 36.03 -14.88 -53.27
N LYS A 23 35.58 -14.85 -54.54
CA LYS A 23 34.36 -15.54 -54.97
C LYS A 23 34.39 -16.97 -54.44
N ASN A 24 33.36 -17.35 -53.68
CA ASN A 24 33.19 -18.64 -53.00
C ASN A 24 33.91 -18.86 -51.66
N TRP A 25 34.43 -17.83 -50.98
CA TRP A 25 34.90 -17.96 -49.60
C TRP A 25 33.78 -17.66 -48.60
N TYR A 26 33.59 -18.52 -47.59
CA TYR A 26 32.71 -18.20 -46.44
C TYR A 26 33.09 -18.96 -45.16
N ARG A 27 32.61 -18.46 -44.02
CA ARG A 27 32.58 -19.16 -42.73
C ARG A 27 31.16 -19.08 -42.16
N GLU A 28 30.53 -20.20 -41.85
CA GLU A 28 29.26 -20.24 -41.10
C GLU A 28 29.54 -20.62 -39.65
N PHE A 29 29.04 -19.85 -38.71
CA PHE A 29 29.19 -20.13 -37.27
C PHE A 29 27.90 -19.81 -36.52
N CYS A 30 27.76 -20.36 -35.32
CA CYS A 30 26.65 -20.03 -34.44
C CYS A 30 27.18 -19.35 -33.16
N ILE A 31 26.43 -18.38 -32.65
CA ILE A 31 26.79 -17.52 -31.51
C ILE A 31 25.54 -17.22 -30.66
N SER A 32 25.67 -17.25 -29.34
CA SER A 32 24.58 -16.83 -28.45
C SER A 32 24.31 -15.33 -28.53
N ASP A 33 23.03 -14.97 -28.59
CA ASP A 33 22.54 -13.59 -28.58
C ASP A 33 22.97 -12.76 -27.34
N PHE A 34 23.38 -13.41 -26.25
CA PHE A 34 23.93 -12.76 -25.06
C PHE A 34 25.34 -12.20 -25.24
N PHE A 35 26.07 -12.60 -26.28
CA PHE A 35 27.38 -12.04 -26.58
C PHE A 35 27.27 -10.62 -27.14
N THR A 36 28.34 -9.84 -27.00
CA THR A 36 28.44 -8.48 -27.52
C THR A 36 29.04 -8.47 -28.92
N LEU A 37 28.98 -7.33 -29.62
CA LEU A 37 29.67 -7.17 -30.90
C LEU A 37 31.19 -7.27 -30.76
N GLU A 38 31.75 -6.87 -29.62
CA GLU A 38 33.17 -7.11 -29.35
C GLU A 38 33.49 -8.61 -29.27
N VAL A 39 32.68 -9.39 -28.54
CA VAL A 39 32.90 -10.86 -28.48
C VAL A 39 32.67 -11.50 -29.85
N LEU A 40 31.76 -10.96 -30.67
CA LEU A 40 31.61 -11.37 -32.06
C LEU A 40 32.89 -11.10 -32.87
N ASN A 41 33.52 -9.94 -32.71
CA ASN A 41 34.83 -9.63 -33.30
C ASN A 41 35.88 -10.68 -32.90
N SER A 42 36.05 -10.95 -31.60
CA SER A 42 37.07 -11.93 -31.17
C SER A 42 36.78 -13.35 -31.67
N ILE A 43 35.50 -13.71 -31.84
CA ILE A 43 35.10 -14.98 -32.48
C ILE A 43 35.49 -14.99 -33.96
N ILE A 44 35.25 -13.89 -34.69
CA ILE A 44 35.64 -13.76 -36.09
C ILE A 44 37.17 -13.86 -36.22
N GLN A 45 37.93 -13.14 -35.41
CA GLN A 45 39.40 -13.19 -35.43
C GLN A 45 39.91 -14.61 -35.14
N ASN A 46 39.30 -15.32 -34.17
CA ASN A 46 39.64 -16.72 -33.89
C ASN A 46 39.33 -17.67 -35.06
N ILE A 47 38.19 -17.48 -35.73
CA ILE A 47 37.80 -18.25 -36.93
C ILE A 47 38.77 -18.01 -38.09
N LEU A 48 39.30 -16.79 -38.21
CA LEU A 48 40.25 -16.39 -39.25
C LEU A 48 41.70 -16.77 -38.91
N GLY A 49 42.02 -16.98 -37.63
CA GLY A 49 43.40 -17.15 -37.16
C GLY A 49 44.20 -15.84 -37.17
N TRP A 50 43.52 -14.71 -36.97
CA TRP A 50 44.10 -13.36 -37.00
C TRP A 50 44.36 -12.85 -35.58
N ASP A 51 45.28 -11.89 -35.46
CA ASP A 51 45.52 -11.15 -34.22
C ASP A 51 44.41 -10.11 -33.97
N ASP A 52 43.93 -10.02 -32.73
CA ASP A 52 42.81 -9.17 -32.25
C ASP A 52 43.36 -7.89 -31.58
N SER A 53 44.13 -7.10 -32.34
CA SER A 53 44.87 -5.93 -31.85
C SER A 53 44.46 -4.59 -32.48
N HIS A 54 43.54 -4.61 -33.45
CA HIS A 54 43.15 -3.41 -34.22
C HIS A 54 41.81 -2.82 -33.84
N LEU A 55 41.58 -1.60 -34.31
CA LEU A 55 40.28 -0.94 -34.25
C LEU A 55 39.34 -1.53 -35.31
N TYR A 56 38.05 -1.53 -35.01
CA TYR A 56 37.05 -2.12 -35.91
C TYR A 56 35.68 -1.49 -35.72
N GLN A 57 34.82 -1.69 -36.71
CA GLN A 57 33.43 -1.28 -36.62
C GLN A 57 32.46 -2.28 -37.26
N PHE A 58 31.22 -2.22 -36.81
CA PHE A 58 30.07 -2.90 -37.41
C PHE A 58 29.06 -1.86 -37.88
N ARG A 59 28.65 -1.94 -39.15
CA ARG A 59 27.58 -1.10 -39.71
C ARG A 59 26.31 -1.93 -39.86
N ILE A 60 25.32 -1.67 -39.01
CA ILE A 60 24.07 -2.43 -38.89
C ILE A 60 22.89 -1.48 -39.11
N GLY A 61 22.25 -1.59 -40.27
CA GLY A 61 21.26 -0.60 -40.72
C GLY A 61 21.91 0.78 -40.87
N GLU A 62 21.29 1.82 -40.30
CA GLU A 62 21.82 3.19 -40.29
C GLU A 62 22.80 3.47 -39.14
N LYS A 63 23.12 2.47 -38.31
CA LYS A 63 23.95 2.64 -37.11
C LYS A 63 25.33 2.05 -37.29
N THR A 64 26.32 2.77 -36.77
CA THR A 64 27.70 2.31 -36.74
C THR A 64 28.11 2.04 -35.29
N TYR A 65 28.62 0.84 -35.03
CA TYR A 65 29.12 0.40 -33.74
C TYR A 65 30.63 0.29 -33.83
N ILE A 66 31.37 1.02 -33.01
CA ILE A 66 32.83 1.16 -33.14
C ILE A 66 33.53 0.71 -31.86
N PHE A 67 34.69 0.08 -32.04
CA PHE A 67 35.66 -0.19 -30.98
C PHE A 67 36.94 0.61 -31.24
N LEU A 68 37.31 1.49 -30.31
CA LEU A 68 38.47 2.39 -30.40
C LEU A 68 39.59 2.05 -29.39
N GLY A 69 39.59 0.82 -28.86
CA GLY A 69 40.55 0.40 -27.84
C GLY A 69 40.19 0.85 -26.42
N PHE A 70 41.12 0.66 -25.49
CA PHE A 70 40.92 0.85 -24.04
C PHE A 70 41.50 2.15 -23.46
N GLU A 71 42.30 2.87 -24.26
CA GLU A 71 43.00 4.10 -23.87
C GLU A 71 42.37 5.34 -24.52
N ASN A 72 42.28 6.43 -23.76
CA ASN A 72 41.66 7.71 -24.15
C ASN A 72 42.49 8.51 -25.18
N SER A 73 43.37 7.88 -25.96
CA SER A 73 44.38 8.57 -26.76
C SER A 73 43.95 8.96 -28.18
N VAL A 74 42.71 8.67 -28.59
CA VAL A 74 42.23 9.10 -29.92
C VAL A 74 40.92 9.87 -29.80
N ILE A 75 41.01 11.20 -29.78
CA ILE A 75 39.90 12.06 -30.20
C ILE A 75 39.91 12.00 -31.72
N ILE A 76 39.03 11.21 -32.33
CA ILE A 76 38.82 11.24 -33.78
C ILE A 76 37.80 12.35 -34.04
N GLU A 77 38.28 13.50 -34.49
CA GLU A 77 37.44 14.68 -34.79
C GLU A 77 36.43 14.41 -35.92
N ASP A 78 36.66 13.36 -36.72
CA ASP A 78 35.84 12.97 -37.89
C ASP A 78 34.83 11.85 -37.61
N LEU A 79 34.61 11.45 -36.36
CA LEU A 79 33.61 10.43 -36.04
C LEU A 79 32.20 11.01 -36.02
N ASP A 80 31.34 10.43 -36.86
CA ASP A 80 29.94 10.82 -37.05
C ASP A 80 29.10 10.81 -35.76
N LYS A 81 27.99 11.57 -35.76
CA LYS A 81 27.16 11.80 -34.55
C LYS A 81 26.39 10.56 -34.06
N ASP A 82 26.28 9.52 -34.87
CA ASP A 82 25.46 8.32 -34.64
C ASP A 82 26.29 7.04 -34.41
N ASN A 83 27.41 7.17 -33.71
CA ASN A 83 28.27 6.06 -33.32
C ASN A 83 27.90 5.48 -31.94
N TYR A 84 27.98 4.15 -31.82
CA TYR A 84 27.65 3.40 -30.61
C TYR A 84 28.80 2.46 -30.20
N SER A 85 28.83 2.03 -28.94
CA SER A 85 29.84 1.08 -28.46
C SER A 85 29.54 -0.35 -28.91
N CYS A 86 30.60 -1.10 -29.25
CA CYS A 86 30.52 -2.55 -29.53
C CYS A 86 30.17 -3.42 -28.28
N ASP A 87 30.10 -2.84 -27.07
CA ASP A 87 29.68 -3.54 -25.82
C ASP A 87 28.16 -3.86 -25.79
N ILE A 88 27.42 -3.51 -26.85
CA ILE A 88 26.03 -3.91 -27.03
C ILE A 88 25.92 -5.44 -27.26
N SER A 89 24.98 -6.07 -26.55
CA SER A 89 24.63 -7.49 -26.75
C SER A 89 23.81 -7.70 -28.04
N LEU A 90 24.12 -8.77 -28.79
CA LEU A 90 23.46 -9.11 -30.06
C LEU A 90 21.93 -9.17 -29.96
N LYS A 91 21.39 -9.66 -28.83
CA LYS A 91 19.94 -9.72 -28.56
C LYS A 91 19.24 -8.36 -28.68
N TYR A 92 19.97 -7.26 -28.54
CA TYR A 92 19.44 -5.90 -28.58
C TYR A 92 19.50 -5.26 -29.96
N LEU A 93 20.21 -5.88 -30.91
CA LEU A 93 20.28 -5.43 -32.29
C LEU A 93 19.00 -5.72 -33.08
N GLN A 94 18.12 -6.58 -32.55
CA GLN A 94 16.83 -6.94 -33.16
C GLN A 94 16.92 -7.53 -34.58
N LEU A 95 18.07 -8.12 -34.92
CA LEU A 95 18.33 -8.76 -36.21
C LEU A 95 17.23 -9.76 -36.56
N GLN A 96 16.77 -9.76 -37.81
CA GLN A 96 15.86 -10.72 -38.40
C GLN A 96 16.60 -11.71 -39.28
N ILE A 97 15.98 -12.87 -39.56
CA ILE A 97 16.54 -13.84 -40.49
C ILE A 97 16.68 -13.17 -41.87
N ASN A 98 17.83 -13.37 -42.51
CA ASN A 98 18.31 -12.74 -43.74
C ASN A 98 18.77 -11.28 -43.61
N ASP A 99 18.81 -10.71 -42.41
CA ASP A 99 19.46 -9.41 -42.22
C ASP A 99 20.96 -9.53 -42.52
N THR A 100 21.48 -8.56 -43.27
CA THR A 100 22.91 -8.43 -43.57
C THR A 100 23.49 -7.17 -42.95
N PHE A 101 24.72 -7.25 -42.45
CA PHE A 101 25.45 -6.11 -41.94
C PHE A 101 26.95 -6.23 -42.24
N TYR A 102 27.67 -5.13 -42.13
CA TYR A 102 29.08 -5.06 -42.48
C TYR A 102 29.95 -5.01 -41.24
N TYR A 103 31.10 -5.67 -41.32
CA TYR A 103 32.15 -5.66 -40.32
C TYR A 103 33.44 -5.25 -41.01
N GLU A 104 34.05 -4.18 -40.52
CA GLU A 104 35.29 -3.62 -41.03
C GLU A 104 36.33 -3.73 -39.92
N TYR A 105 37.40 -4.47 -40.21
CA TYR A 105 38.50 -4.74 -39.29
C TYR A 105 39.78 -4.10 -39.82
N ASP A 106 40.52 -3.46 -38.91
CA ASP A 106 41.73 -2.71 -39.21
C ASP A 106 41.47 -1.56 -40.19
N PHE A 107 41.27 -0.33 -39.68
CA PHE A 107 41.02 0.85 -40.51
C PHE A 107 42.20 1.24 -41.41
N GLY A 108 43.40 0.71 -41.17
CA GLY A 108 44.53 0.88 -42.09
C GLY A 108 44.37 0.03 -43.35
N ASP A 109 43.97 -1.23 -43.16
CA ASP A 109 43.91 -2.24 -44.23
C ASP A 109 42.51 -2.44 -44.82
N ASN A 110 41.47 -1.95 -44.14
CA ASN A 110 40.07 -2.00 -44.54
C ASN A 110 39.61 -3.41 -44.90
N HIS A 111 39.79 -4.38 -44.00
CA HIS A 111 39.24 -5.72 -44.21
C HIS A 111 37.73 -5.70 -44.01
N ILE A 112 36.99 -5.78 -45.11
CA ILE A 112 35.53 -5.71 -45.11
C ILE A 112 34.94 -7.11 -45.23
N PHE A 113 34.07 -7.42 -44.28
CA PHE A 113 33.26 -8.62 -44.25
C PHE A 113 31.78 -8.27 -44.29
N ARG A 114 30.99 -9.15 -44.91
CA ARG A 114 29.53 -9.15 -44.81
C ARG A 114 29.10 -10.30 -43.92
N LEU A 115 28.29 -9.99 -42.91
CA LEU A 115 27.59 -10.97 -42.10
C LEU A 115 26.14 -11.05 -42.53
N GLU A 116 25.61 -12.27 -42.60
CA GLU A 116 24.20 -12.57 -42.88
C GLU A 116 23.64 -13.49 -41.79
N LEU A 117 22.49 -13.14 -41.19
CA LEU A 117 21.83 -13.99 -40.20
C LEU A 117 20.97 -15.07 -40.87
N LEU A 118 21.45 -16.32 -40.89
CA LEU A 118 20.77 -17.42 -41.60
C LEU A 118 19.61 -18.04 -40.81
N SER A 119 19.73 -18.17 -39.48
CA SER A 119 18.69 -18.79 -38.65
C SER A 119 18.82 -18.42 -37.18
N LYS A 120 17.70 -18.55 -36.45
CA LYS A 120 17.61 -18.43 -35.00
C LYS A 120 17.07 -19.71 -34.41
N LYS A 121 17.68 -20.19 -33.32
CA LYS A 121 17.19 -21.35 -32.56
C LYS A 121 17.02 -21.00 -31.10
N GLU A 122 15.89 -21.34 -30.50
CA GLU A 122 15.71 -21.22 -29.06
C GLU A 122 16.51 -22.31 -28.34
N VAL A 123 17.26 -21.93 -27.31
CA VAL A 123 18.07 -22.87 -26.51
C VAL A 123 17.61 -22.86 -25.05
N PRO A 124 17.43 -24.03 -24.40
CA PRO A 124 16.84 -24.13 -23.05
C PRO A 124 17.62 -23.48 -21.89
N GLU A 125 18.82 -22.94 -22.09
CA GLU A 125 19.63 -22.38 -21.00
C GLU A 125 20.43 -21.14 -21.43
N LYS A 126 20.83 -20.31 -20.46
CA LYS A 126 21.79 -19.19 -20.57
C LYS A 126 23.23 -19.69 -20.85
N LYS A 127 23.42 -20.65 -21.75
CA LYS A 127 24.75 -21.12 -22.11
C LYS A 127 25.33 -20.18 -23.17
N LYS A 128 26.43 -19.52 -22.82
CA LYS A 128 27.28 -18.72 -23.72
C LYS A 128 28.02 -19.66 -24.68
N ILE A 129 27.34 -20.09 -25.73
CA ILE A 129 27.86 -21.07 -26.70
C ILE A 129 28.19 -20.35 -28.00
N SER A 130 29.33 -20.70 -28.59
CA SER A 130 29.67 -20.39 -29.97
C SER A 130 30.44 -21.57 -30.59
N TYR A 131 30.26 -21.82 -31.89
CA TYR A 131 30.99 -22.85 -32.63
C TYR A 131 30.97 -22.57 -34.14
N LEU A 132 32.02 -22.99 -34.86
CA LEU A 132 32.00 -22.99 -36.32
C LEU A 132 31.11 -24.16 -36.81
N LYS A 133 30.25 -23.89 -37.78
CA LYS A 133 29.29 -24.83 -38.34
C LYS A 133 29.76 -25.40 -39.68
N SER A 134 30.23 -24.56 -40.59
CA SER A 134 30.74 -24.97 -41.90
C SER A 134 31.65 -23.88 -42.49
N TYR A 135 32.46 -24.21 -43.50
CA TYR A 135 33.33 -23.24 -44.16
C TYR A 135 33.64 -23.64 -45.61
N LYS A 136 34.09 -22.66 -46.40
CA LYS A 136 34.59 -22.85 -47.77
C LYS A 136 35.72 -21.88 -48.09
N GLY A 137 36.73 -22.36 -48.82
CA GLY A 137 37.91 -21.59 -49.23
C GLY A 137 39.01 -21.56 -48.18
N ASN A 138 40.25 -21.43 -48.65
CA ASN A 138 41.47 -21.41 -47.82
C ASN A 138 41.47 -20.26 -46.81
N ASP A 139 42.25 -20.40 -45.74
CA ASP A 139 42.40 -19.36 -44.73
C ASP A 139 42.96 -18.06 -45.32
N LEU A 140 42.44 -16.94 -44.81
CA LEU A 140 42.87 -15.61 -45.21
C LEU A 140 44.13 -15.27 -44.41
N LYS A 141 45.20 -14.86 -45.08
CA LYS A 141 46.37 -14.30 -44.39
C LYS A 141 46.05 -12.86 -43.99
N GLN A 142 46.28 -12.51 -42.73
CA GLN A 142 46.10 -11.14 -42.24
C GLN A 142 47.05 -10.17 -42.95
N TYR A 143 48.34 -10.54 -43.05
CA TYR A 143 49.38 -9.75 -43.73
C TYR A 143 50.08 -10.58 -44.82
N PRO A 144 49.65 -10.49 -46.09
CA PRO A 144 50.21 -11.27 -47.19
C PRO A 144 51.66 -10.92 -47.55
N ASN A 145 52.05 -9.65 -47.38
CA ASN A 145 53.34 -9.08 -47.83
C ASN A 145 54.35 -8.82 -46.70
N SER A 146 54.05 -9.22 -45.46
CA SER A 146 55.01 -9.03 -44.37
C SER A 146 56.16 -10.04 -44.51
N HIS A 147 57.38 -9.54 -44.72
CA HIS A 147 58.63 -10.33 -44.66
C HIS A 147 59.00 -10.77 -43.23
N LEU A 148 58.12 -10.52 -42.25
CA LEU A 148 58.25 -11.13 -40.94
C LEU A 148 57.86 -12.60 -41.06
N GLU A 149 58.88 -13.47 -41.07
CA GLU A 149 58.72 -14.79 -40.47
C GLU A 149 57.97 -14.60 -39.15
N SER A 150 56.80 -15.21 -39.08
CA SER A 150 55.84 -15.15 -37.99
C SER A 150 56.54 -15.22 -36.63
N PHE A 151 56.74 -14.08 -35.97
CA PHE A 151 56.90 -14.03 -34.53
C PHE A 151 55.53 -14.37 -33.92
N ILE A 152 55.23 -15.67 -33.92
CA ILE A 152 54.40 -16.47 -33.02
C ILE A 152 54.28 -17.82 -33.76
N GLU A 153 54.98 -18.84 -33.25
CA GLU A 153 54.68 -20.24 -33.54
C GLU A 153 53.26 -20.56 -33.04
N PHE A 154 52.22 -20.21 -33.80
CA PHE A 154 50.93 -20.86 -33.64
C PHE A 154 51.08 -22.25 -34.24
N LYS A 155 51.31 -23.22 -33.34
CA LYS A 155 51.32 -24.68 -33.58
C LYS A 155 50.59 -25.07 -34.86
N THR A 156 51.34 -25.26 -35.93
CA THR A 156 50.94 -26.00 -37.13
C THR A 156 50.80 -27.48 -36.76
N SER A 157 49.71 -27.80 -36.05
CA SER A 157 49.17 -29.16 -35.87
C SER A 157 47.89 -29.08 -35.03
N VAL A 158 46.90 -28.37 -35.55
CA VAL A 158 45.51 -28.57 -35.13
C VAL A 158 44.85 -29.39 -36.23
N PRO A 159 44.56 -30.68 -36.03
CA PRO A 159 43.86 -31.50 -37.01
C PRO A 159 42.53 -30.84 -37.40
N GLU A 160 42.12 -30.98 -38.66
CA GLU A 160 40.83 -30.48 -39.21
C GLU A 160 39.61 -30.86 -38.35
N GLU A 161 39.72 -31.92 -37.53
CA GLU A 161 38.69 -32.40 -36.60
C GLU A 161 38.47 -31.52 -35.34
N LYS A 162 39.31 -30.51 -35.07
CA LYS A 162 39.19 -29.67 -33.85
C LYS A 162 38.28 -28.45 -33.98
N LEU A 163 37.73 -28.13 -35.15
CA LEU A 163 36.92 -26.92 -35.36
C LEU A 163 35.50 -26.96 -34.75
N PHE A 164 35.09 -28.06 -34.10
CA PHE A 164 33.84 -28.17 -33.35
C PHE A 164 34.01 -27.95 -31.82
N ARG A 165 34.78 -26.94 -31.40
CA ARG A 165 34.94 -26.60 -29.97
C ARG A 165 34.46 -25.19 -29.66
N SER A 166 33.88 -25.03 -28.48
CA SER A 166 33.48 -23.76 -27.89
C SER A 166 34.65 -22.77 -27.91
N ILE A 167 34.47 -21.62 -28.54
CA ILE A 167 35.50 -20.57 -28.59
C ILE A 167 35.57 -19.92 -27.21
N SER A 168 36.77 -19.91 -26.59
CA SER A 168 37.00 -19.28 -25.29
C SER A 168 36.96 -17.77 -25.41
N ILE A 169 36.22 -17.12 -24.50
CA ILE A 169 36.15 -15.65 -24.40
C ILE A 169 37.53 -15.14 -23.91
N PRO A 170 38.15 -14.15 -24.57
CA PRO A 170 39.40 -13.57 -24.10
C PRO A 170 39.27 -12.98 -22.68
N ASP A 171 40.27 -13.18 -21.82
CA ASP A 171 40.18 -12.80 -20.40
C ASP A 171 40.07 -11.29 -20.16
N TYR A 172 40.59 -10.46 -21.09
CA TYR A 172 40.49 -8.99 -21.00
C TYR A 172 39.04 -8.48 -21.00
N TYR A 173 38.08 -9.24 -21.54
CA TYR A 173 36.65 -8.89 -21.48
C TYR A 173 36.08 -8.85 -20.05
N LYS A 174 36.66 -9.62 -19.13
CA LYS A 174 36.19 -9.68 -17.74
C LYS A 174 36.57 -8.42 -16.96
N GLU A 175 37.67 -7.78 -17.32
CA GLU A 175 38.30 -6.71 -16.56
C GLU A 175 37.62 -5.34 -16.78
N TYR A 176 37.04 -5.10 -17.97
CA TYR A 176 36.50 -3.79 -18.36
C TYR A 176 34.97 -3.73 -18.53
N LYS A 177 34.22 -4.65 -17.91
CA LYS A 177 32.74 -4.69 -18.03
C LYS A 177 32.03 -3.53 -17.32
N ASN A 178 32.68 -2.91 -16.35
CA ASN A 178 32.12 -1.90 -15.46
C ASN A 178 32.66 -0.49 -15.77
N LYS A 179 33.14 -0.28 -17.01
CA LYS A 179 33.75 0.96 -17.47
C LYS A 179 33.00 1.49 -18.69
N VAL A 180 32.72 2.79 -18.71
CA VAL A 180 32.31 3.51 -19.91
C VAL A 180 33.49 3.58 -20.85
N ARG A 181 33.37 2.99 -22.04
CA ARG A 181 34.48 2.86 -23.00
C ARG A 181 34.47 3.94 -24.07
N PHE A 182 33.29 4.35 -24.50
CA PHE A 182 33.08 5.27 -25.59
C PHE A 182 31.92 6.21 -25.27
N ILE A 183 32.07 7.49 -25.62
CA ILE A 183 31.03 8.51 -25.54
C ILE A 183 31.07 9.26 -26.88
N SER A 184 29.95 9.31 -27.60
CA SER A 184 29.85 10.11 -28.83
C SER A 184 29.88 11.60 -28.50
N GLU A 185 30.28 12.45 -29.45
CA GLU A 185 30.35 13.91 -29.23
C GLU A 185 28.99 14.48 -28.81
N ASN A 186 27.89 13.99 -29.40
CA ASN A 186 26.53 14.39 -29.03
C ASN A 186 26.17 13.99 -27.59
N ASP A 187 26.47 12.75 -27.19
CA ASP A 187 26.23 12.28 -25.83
C ASP A 187 27.09 13.06 -24.82
N TYR A 188 28.33 13.38 -25.18
CA TYR A 188 29.25 14.16 -24.36
C TYR A 188 28.73 15.58 -24.10
N GLU A 189 28.23 16.27 -25.12
CA GLU A 189 27.62 17.59 -24.97
C GLU A 189 26.37 17.57 -24.07
N ILE A 190 25.51 16.56 -24.21
CA ILE A 190 24.34 16.39 -23.32
C ILE A 190 24.79 16.15 -21.88
N LEU A 191 25.78 15.27 -21.67
CA LEU A 191 26.33 14.97 -20.34
C LEU A 191 26.99 16.19 -19.69
N LYS A 192 27.66 17.06 -20.45
CA LYS A 192 28.18 18.35 -19.97
C LYS A 192 27.06 19.27 -19.48
N GLN A 193 25.95 19.35 -20.22
CA GLN A 193 24.79 20.15 -19.80
C GLN A 193 24.19 19.58 -18.51
N TRP A 194 23.99 18.25 -18.44
CA TRP A 194 23.51 17.57 -17.24
C TRP A 194 24.41 17.75 -16.03
N ARG A 195 25.73 17.82 -16.23
CA ARG A 195 26.71 18.09 -15.17
C ARG A 195 26.52 19.46 -14.52
N LYS A 196 25.93 20.41 -15.23
CA LYS A 196 25.59 21.77 -14.74
C LYS A 196 24.12 21.91 -14.33
N SER A 197 23.30 20.87 -14.52
CA SER A 197 21.85 20.90 -14.25
C SER A 197 21.54 20.93 -12.76
N LYS A 198 20.43 21.58 -12.39
CA LYS A 198 19.85 21.53 -11.03
C LYS A 198 19.07 20.24 -10.78
N ASN A 199 18.76 19.45 -11.82
CA ASN A 199 18.08 18.18 -11.67
C ASN A 199 19.05 17.13 -11.10
N LYS A 200 18.84 16.74 -9.83
CA LYS A 200 19.69 15.78 -9.11
C LYS A 200 19.93 14.49 -9.91
N ARG A 201 18.93 13.96 -10.62
CA ARG A 201 19.08 12.70 -11.37
C ARG A 201 19.95 12.84 -12.61
N GLU A 202 19.76 13.92 -13.36
CA GLU A 202 20.58 14.22 -14.54
C GLU A 202 22.03 14.42 -14.12
N TRP A 203 22.25 15.19 -13.05
CA TRP A 203 23.56 15.39 -12.46
C TRP A 203 24.19 14.08 -12.00
N GLU A 204 23.47 13.24 -11.23
CA GLU A 204 23.98 11.93 -10.76
C GLU A 204 24.44 11.05 -11.94
N LYS A 205 23.63 10.97 -13.00
CA LYS A 205 23.95 10.17 -14.20
C LYS A 205 25.15 10.74 -14.97
N ALA A 206 25.20 12.05 -15.14
CA ALA A 206 26.34 12.72 -15.78
C ALA A 206 27.63 12.54 -14.98
N VAL A 207 27.55 12.57 -13.65
CA VAL A 207 28.69 12.26 -12.78
C VAL A 207 29.17 10.85 -12.99
N VAL A 208 28.27 9.88 -12.93
CA VAL A 208 28.64 8.47 -13.11
C VAL A 208 29.30 8.23 -14.46
N ILE A 209 28.68 8.67 -15.57
CA ILE A 209 29.17 8.34 -16.91
C ILE A 209 30.50 9.04 -17.20
N LEU A 210 30.59 10.36 -16.97
CA LEU A 210 31.79 11.14 -17.29
C LEU A 210 32.98 10.77 -16.38
N ASP A 211 32.74 10.59 -15.08
CA ASP A 211 33.81 10.31 -14.14
C ASP A 211 34.26 8.84 -14.25
N ASN A 212 33.36 7.89 -14.54
CA ASN A 212 33.73 6.50 -14.81
C ASN A 212 34.53 6.36 -16.11
N TRP A 213 34.18 7.12 -17.15
CA TRP A 213 34.98 7.21 -18.38
C TRP A 213 36.41 7.75 -18.12
N LYS A 214 36.56 8.63 -17.14
CA LYS A 214 37.85 9.14 -16.62
C LYS A 214 38.51 8.24 -15.56
N TYR A 215 38.19 6.95 -15.53
CA TYR A 215 38.79 5.92 -14.66
C TYR A 215 38.45 6.01 -13.16
N LEU A 216 37.36 6.67 -12.75
CA LEU A 216 36.85 6.50 -11.38
C LEU A 216 36.10 5.17 -11.23
N GLY A 217 36.53 4.37 -10.26
CA GLY A 217 35.90 3.10 -9.88
C GLY A 217 34.48 3.27 -9.36
N LEU A 218 33.66 2.21 -9.50
CA LEU A 218 32.25 2.25 -9.12
C LEU A 218 32.04 2.48 -7.62
N GLU A 219 32.95 2.01 -6.76
CA GLU A 219 32.90 2.25 -5.31
C GLU A 219 33.05 3.73 -4.96
N SER A 220 34.04 4.41 -5.56
CA SER A 220 34.25 5.84 -5.34
C SER A 220 33.07 6.67 -5.84
N LEU A 221 32.48 6.29 -6.98
CA LEU A 221 31.28 6.93 -7.51
C LEU A 221 30.06 6.69 -6.62
N SER A 222 29.91 5.46 -6.11
CA SER A 222 28.85 5.07 -5.16
C SER A 222 28.84 5.95 -3.91
N GLN A 223 30.01 6.20 -3.34
CA GLN A 223 30.18 7.11 -2.20
C GLN A 223 29.89 8.56 -2.59
N LYS A 224 30.40 9.01 -3.74
CA LYS A 224 30.25 10.40 -4.21
C LYS A 224 28.79 10.83 -4.43
N ILE A 225 27.94 9.93 -4.95
CA ILE A 225 26.54 10.24 -5.25
C ILE A 225 25.55 9.59 -4.27
N GLU A 226 26.05 8.89 -3.24
CA GLU A 226 25.25 8.19 -2.23
C GLU A 226 24.24 7.18 -2.82
N ARG A 227 24.68 6.40 -3.82
CA ARG A 227 23.84 5.37 -4.48
C ARG A 227 24.47 3.99 -4.40
N PRO A 228 23.68 2.90 -4.32
CA PRO A 228 24.23 1.55 -4.35
C PRO A 228 25.02 1.28 -5.64
N VAL A 229 26.18 0.64 -5.54
CA VAL A 229 27.04 0.23 -6.68
C VAL A 229 26.24 -0.43 -7.80
N LYS A 230 25.28 -1.30 -7.45
CA LYS A 230 24.42 -2.01 -8.42
C LYS A 230 23.59 -1.07 -9.31
N VAL A 231 23.17 0.09 -8.81
CA VAL A 231 22.42 1.07 -9.60
C VAL A 231 23.32 1.78 -10.60
N ILE A 232 24.53 2.13 -10.16
CA ILE A 232 25.56 2.78 -10.98
C ILE A 232 26.05 1.82 -12.07
N ASP A 233 26.32 0.55 -11.72
CA ASP A 233 26.67 -0.53 -12.65
C ASP A 233 25.60 -0.70 -13.75
N ASN A 234 24.31 -0.65 -13.37
CA ASN A 234 23.24 -0.68 -14.37
C ASN A 234 23.26 0.55 -15.29
N TRP A 235 23.50 1.75 -14.77
CA TRP A 235 23.60 2.95 -15.61
C TRP A 235 24.76 2.88 -16.60
N VAL A 236 25.94 2.41 -16.17
CA VAL A 236 27.10 2.22 -17.05
C VAL A 236 26.79 1.20 -18.13
N ARG A 237 26.19 0.06 -17.79
CA ARG A 237 25.79 -0.97 -18.77
C ARG A 237 24.73 -0.48 -19.75
N ASP A 238 23.71 0.21 -19.26
CA ASP A 238 22.64 0.76 -20.08
C ASP A 238 23.22 1.80 -21.05
N PHE A 239 24.14 2.65 -20.59
CA PHE A 239 24.86 3.62 -21.42
C PHE A 239 25.74 2.95 -22.49
N ASN A 240 26.59 2.00 -22.11
CA ASN A 240 27.42 1.28 -23.08
C ASN A 240 26.56 0.57 -24.15
N ALA A 241 25.40 0.05 -23.78
CA ALA A 241 24.53 -0.66 -24.72
C ALA A 241 23.77 0.28 -25.68
N PHE A 242 23.30 1.45 -25.25
CA PHE A 242 22.39 2.28 -26.06
C PHE A 242 22.61 3.80 -25.98
N GLY A 243 23.74 4.25 -25.44
CA GLY A 243 24.09 5.66 -25.26
C GLY A 243 23.18 6.41 -24.28
N ILE A 244 23.10 7.73 -24.44
CA ILE A 244 22.38 8.62 -23.52
C ILE A 244 20.88 8.29 -23.42
N LYS A 245 20.26 7.82 -24.51
CA LYS A 245 18.81 7.49 -24.56
C LYS A 245 18.43 6.40 -23.56
N ALA A 246 19.30 5.43 -23.33
CA ALA A 246 19.08 4.36 -22.36
C ALA A 246 18.97 4.91 -20.93
N VAL A 247 19.88 5.81 -20.60
CA VAL A 247 19.99 6.39 -19.27
C VAL A 247 18.98 7.52 -19.09
N MET A 248 18.52 8.17 -20.16
CA MET A 248 17.42 9.14 -20.15
C MET A 248 16.09 8.54 -19.70
N ASN A 249 15.84 7.26 -20.02
CA ASN A 249 14.53 6.65 -19.83
C ASN A 249 14.02 6.77 -18.38
N GLU A 250 13.01 7.62 -18.21
CA GLU A 250 12.05 7.48 -17.12
C GLU A 250 11.47 6.08 -17.21
N ARG A 251 11.37 5.38 -16.07
CA ARG A 251 10.79 4.03 -15.98
C ARG A 251 9.58 3.94 -16.90
N LYS A 252 9.56 2.98 -17.84
CA LYS A 252 8.40 2.68 -18.69
C LYS A 252 7.14 2.84 -17.85
N LYS A 253 6.29 3.82 -18.18
CA LYS A 253 4.98 3.97 -17.54
C LYS A 253 4.31 2.60 -17.65
N ARG A 254 4.06 1.97 -16.51
CA ARG A 254 3.40 0.66 -16.48
C ARG A 254 2.08 0.80 -17.23
N ASP A 255 1.78 -0.14 -18.10
CA ASP A 255 0.51 -0.20 -18.83
C ASP A 255 -0.63 -0.24 -17.81
N THR A 256 -1.22 0.93 -17.55
CA THR A 256 -2.20 1.15 -16.48
C THR A 256 -3.48 0.36 -16.73
N THR A 257 -3.82 0.15 -18.00
CA THR A 257 -5.04 -0.51 -18.45
C THR A 257 -5.04 -1.98 -18.07
N LYS A 258 -3.97 -2.72 -18.43
CA LYS A 258 -3.83 -4.15 -18.08
C LYS A 258 -3.77 -4.39 -16.57
N ILE A 259 -3.19 -3.46 -15.81
CA ILE A 259 -3.13 -3.56 -14.35
C ILE A 259 -4.53 -3.34 -13.75
N MET A 260 -5.30 -2.39 -14.27
CA MET A 260 -6.67 -2.14 -13.84
C MET A 260 -7.58 -3.34 -14.12
N GLU A 261 -7.57 -3.86 -15.35
CA GLU A 261 -8.36 -5.04 -15.75
C GLU A 261 -8.06 -6.25 -14.85
N ARG A 262 -6.77 -6.53 -14.61
CA ARG A 262 -6.37 -7.64 -13.73
C ARG A 262 -6.82 -7.42 -12.29
N THR A 263 -6.83 -6.17 -11.83
CA THR A 263 -7.29 -5.82 -10.47
C THR A 263 -8.81 -5.95 -10.34
N GLU A 264 -9.56 -5.54 -11.36
CA GLU A 264 -11.02 -5.68 -11.41
C GLU A 264 -11.45 -7.14 -11.45
N LEU A 265 -10.81 -7.96 -12.30
CA LEU A 265 -11.06 -9.40 -12.34
C LEU A 265 -10.83 -10.06 -10.98
N LYS A 266 -9.72 -9.73 -10.30
CA LYS A 266 -9.42 -10.20 -8.94
C LYS A 266 -10.48 -9.77 -7.93
N THR A 267 -10.96 -8.54 -8.06
CA THR A 267 -12.00 -8.00 -7.18
C THR A 267 -13.31 -8.78 -7.36
N LYS A 268 -13.74 -8.99 -8.59
CA LYS A 268 -14.97 -9.75 -8.92
C LYS A 268 -14.91 -11.17 -8.37
N ARG A 269 -13.82 -11.89 -8.60
CA ARG A 269 -13.61 -13.26 -8.10
C ARG A 269 -13.68 -13.38 -6.58
N ILE A 270 -13.08 -12.42 -5.85
CA ILE A 270 -13.17 -12.40 -4.38
C ILE A 270 -14.61 -12.16 -3.92
N ILE A 271 -15.34 -11.25 -4.59
CA ILE A 271 -16.74 -10.97 -4.28
C ILE A 271 -17.60 -12.22 -4.49
N GLU A 272 -17.38 -12.97 -5.58
CA GLU A 272 -18.06 -14.25 -5.85
C GLU A 272 -17.82 -15.30 -4.76
N ILE A 273 -16.57 -15.45 -4.27
CA ILE A 273 -16.25 -16.33 -3.13
C ILE A 273 -16.96 -15.83 -1.87
N PHE A 274 -16.83 -14.53 -1.59
CA PHE A 274 -17.36 -13.90 -0.38
C PHE A 274 -18.89 -14.01 -0.25
N HIS A 275 -19.62 -14.03 -1.36
CA HIS A 275 -21.08 -14.20 -1.36
C HIS A 275 -21.57 -15.61 -1.02
N GLN A 276 -20.67 -16.59 -1.01
CA GLN A 276 -20.98 -17.96 -0.60
C GLN A 276 -20.59 -18.20 0.86
N ASN A 277 -21.26 -19.16 1.50
CA ASN A 277 -20.93 -19.55 2.87
C ASN A 277 -19.56 -20.25 2.90
N PRO A 278 -18.65 -19.94 3.85
CA PRO A 278 -17.36 -20.62 3.98
C PRO A 278 -17.45 -22.15 4.01
N ASN A 279 -18.54 -22.69 4.55
CA ASN A 279 -18.79 -24.14 4.62
C ASN A 279 -18.82 -24.80 3.24
N VAL A 280 -19.25 -24.09 2.18
CA VAL A 280 -19.24 -24.59 0.79
C VAL A 280 -17.81 -24.92 0.32
N PHE A 281 -16.81 -24.24 0.88
CA PHE A 281 -15.40 -24.44 0.58
C PHE A 281 -14.70 -25.35 1.60
N GLY A 282 -15.45 -26.07 2.44
CA GLY A 282 -14.91 -26.95 3.48
C GLY A 282 -14.34 -26.20 4.69
N ILE A 283 -14.61 -24.90 4.83
CA ILE A 283 -14.11 -24.10 5.95
C ILE A 283 -15.16 -24.10 7.07
N ILE A 284 -14.83 -24.73 8.19
CA ILE A 284 -15.71 -24.86 9.37
C ILE A 284 -15.79 -23.52 10.13
N ARG A 285 -16.40 -22.51 9.52
CA ARG A 285 -16.57 -21.16 10.07
C ARG A 285 -17.90 -20.57 9.62
N SER A 286 -18.54 -19.83 10.53
CA SER A 286 -19.76 -19.08 10.22
C SER A 286 -19.50 -17.77 9.46
N ASN A 287 -18.25 -17.27 9.43
CA ASN A 287 -17.88 -16.00 8.81
C ASN A 287 -16.49 -16.07 8.15
N TRP A 288 -16.32 -15.31 7.05
CA TRP A 288 -15.05 -15.12 6.37
C TRP A 288 -14.01 -14.36 7.21
N ASN A 289 -12.73 -14.71 7.03
CA ASN A 289 -11.58 -13.91 7.46
C ASN A 289 -10.61 -13.73 6.26
N LEU A 290 -9.62 -12.85 6.38
CA LEU A 290 -8.68 -12.60 5.29
C LEU A 290 -7.86 -13.86 4.89
N PRO A 291 -7.35 -14.68 5.82
CA PRO A 291 -6.66 -15.92 5.47
C PRO A 291 -7.51 -16.90 4.65
N SER A 292 -8.74 -17.19 5.10
CA SER A 292 -9.66 -18.12 4.42
C SER A 292 -10.02 -17.66 3.01
N LEU A 293 -10.25 -16.36 2.82
CA LEU A 293 -10.50 -15.81 1.48
C LEU A 293 -9.27 -15.94 0.57
N ALA A 294 -8.07 -15.71 1.09
CA ALA A 294 -6.83 -15.87 0.33
C ALA A 294 -6.56 -17.33 -0.05
N GLU A 295 -6.88 -18.26 0.85
CA GLU A 295 -6.76 -19.70 0.64
C GLU A 295 -7.74 -20.20 -0.42
N VAL A 296 -9.02 -19.89 -0.31
CA VAL A 296 -10.03 -20.29 -1.29
C VAL A 296 -9.75 -19.69 -2.66
N TYR A 297 -9.33 -18.42 -2.71
CA TYR A 297 -8.92 -17.78 -3.96
C TYR A 297 -7.75 -18.53 -4.62
N ARG A 298 -6.76 -18.93 -3.84
CA ARG A 298 -5.60 -19.69 -4.34
C ARG A 298 -6.04 -21.05 -4.89
N ASN A 299 -6.91 -21.75 -4.18
CA ASN A 299 -7.37 -23.08 -4.55
C ASN A 299 -8.24 -23.05 -5.82
N GLN A 300 -9.09 -22.04 -5.99
CA GLN A 300 -9.96 -21.92 -7.17
C GLN A 300 -9.24 -21.42 -8.42
N PHE A 301 -8.33 -20.47 -8.29
CA PHE A 301 -7.75 -19.74 -9.43
C PHE A 301 -6.26 -20.01 -9.65
N SER A 302 -5.65 -20.89 -8.86
CA SER A 302 -4.21 -21.22 -8.91
C SER A 302 -3.29 -19.99 -8.87
N GLU A 303 -3.77 -18.89 -8.27
CA GLU A 303 -3.06 -17.62 -8.16
C GLU A 303 -2.83 -17.28 -6.68
N ASN A 304 -1.58 -17.03 -6.31
CA ASN A 304 -1.25 -16.59 -4.96
C ASN A 304 -1.76 -15.16 -4.70
N MET A 305 -2.46 -14.99 -3.58
CA MET A 305 -2.91 -13.70 -3.09
C MET A 305 -2.57 -13.54 -1.61
N SER A 306 -2.05 -12.37 -1.24
CA SER A 306 -1.79 -12.04 0.17
C SER A 306 -3.06 -11.55 0.86
N GLU A 307 -3.15 -11.75 2.17
CA GLU A 307 -4.24 -11.22 3.01
C GLU A 307 -4.40 -9.69 2.88
N THR A 308 -3.27 -8.98 2.75
CA THR A 308 -3.25 -7.54 2.51
C THR A 308 -3.85 -7.15 1.16
N THR A 309 -3.67 -7.98 0.13
CA THR A 309 -4.27 -7.75 -1.19
C THR A 309 -5.77 -8.01 -1.13
N VAL A 310 -6.21 -9.11 -0.51
CA VAL A 310 -7.62 -9.39 -0.25
C VAL A 310 -8.29 -8.21 0.47
N SER A 311 -7.69 -7.73 1.56
CA SER A 311 -8.20 -6.58 2.31
C SER A 311 -8.32 -5.31 1.45
N LYS A 312 -7.32 -5.01 0.62
CA LYS A 312 -7.36 -3.86 -0.29
C LYS A 312 -8.49 -3.97 -1.32
N LEU A 313 -8.67 -5.15 -1.91
CA LEU A 313 -9.68 -5.39 -2.94
C LEU A 313 -11.10 -5.31 -2.36
N ILE A 314 -11.33 -5.90 -1.18
CA ILE A 314 -12.61 -5.82 -0.46
C ILE A 314 -12.95 -4.37 -0.11
N ASN A 315 -11.98 -3.62 0.44
CA ASN A 315 -12.18 -2.21 0.76
C ASN A 315 -12.43 -1.36 -0.49
N LYS A 316 -11.71 -1.63 -1.60
CA LYS A 316 -11.92 -0.95 -2.90
C LYS A 316 -13.32 -1.22 -3.46
N ALA A 317 -13.84 -2.43 -3.25
CA ALA A 317 -15.20 -2.80 -3.61
C ALA A 317 -16.29 -2.23 -2.67
N GLY A 318 -15.92 -1.45 -1.65
CA GLY A 318 -16.86 -0.79 -0.73
C GLY A 318 -17.29 -1.64 0.48
N TYR A 319 -16.77 -2.86 0.61
CA TYR A 319 -17.09 -3.74 1.74
C TYR A 319 -16.17 -3.46 2.93
N LYS A 320 -16.74 -3.52 4.14
CA LYS A 320 -15.98 -3.39 5.40
C LYS A 320 -16.49 -4.41 6.41
N MET A 321 -15.57 -5.04 7.12
CA MET A 321 -15.92 -5.86 8.27
C MET A 321 -16.53 -4.99 9.36
N LYS A 322 -17.78 -5.25 9.72
CA LYS A 322 -18.51 -4.56 10.79
C LYS A 322 -19.01 -5.58 11.79
N LYS A 323 -18.90 -5.25 13.07
CA LYS A 323 -19.55 -6.03 14.13
C LYS A 323 -21.05 -5.71 14.10
N ALA A 324 -21.89 -6.75 14.07
CA ALA A 324 -23.34 -6.58 14.23
C ALA A 324 -23.62 -5.85 15.55
N ARG A 325 -24.49 -4.84 15.50
CA ARG A 325 -24.91 -4.10 16.71
C ARG A 325 -25.93 -4.96 17.46
N ARG A 326 -25.71 -5.16 18.76
CA ARG A 326 -26.81 -5.62 19.63
C ARG A 326 -27.73 -4.44 19.83
N VAL A 327 -29.00 -4.61 19.47
CA VAL A 327 -30.02 -3.58 19.69
C VAL A 327 -31.08 -4.15 20.63
N LEU A 328 -31.44 -3.37 21.65
CA LEU A 328 -32.55 -3.68 22.53
C LEU A 328 -33.86 -3.48 21.76
N THR A 329 -34.69 -4.51 21.75
CA THR A 329 -36.09 -4.43 21.31
C THR A 329 -36.96 -4.51 22.56
N SER A 330 -37.94 -3.61 22.68
CA SER A 330 -38.87 -3.61 23.80
C SER A 330 -39.92 -4.71 23.58
N PRO A 331 -40.12 -5.62 24.54
CA PRO A 331 -41.21 -6.60 24.48
C PRO A 331 -42.54 -6.05 25.01
N ASP A 332 -42.63 -4.73 25.30
CA ASP A 332 -43.79 -4.11 25.93
C ASP A 332 -44.99 -4.05 24.95
N PRO A 333 -46.13 -4.71 25.25
CA PRO A 333 -47.31 -4.68 24.38
C PRO A 333 -47.84 -3.26 24.14
N GLU A 334 -47.67 -2.35 25.12
CA GLU A 334 -48.16 -0.97 25.09
C GLU A 334 -47.07 0.02 24.64
N TYR A 335 -45.99 -0.47 24.03
CA TYR A 335 -44.84 0.35 23.65
C TYR A 335 -45.24 1.62 22.88
N ARG A 336 -46.08 1.48 21.86
CA ARG A 336 -46.49 2.59 20.99
C ARG A 336 -47.29 3.65 21.74
N GLU A 337 -48.17 3.22 22.63
CA GLU A 337 -49.00 4.11 23.43
C GLU A 337 -48.16 4.93 24.42
N LYS A 338 -47.28 4.26 25.17
CA LYS A 338 -46.37 4.91 26.13
C LYS A 338 -45.44 5.91 25.46
N VAL A 339 -44.88 5.55 24.30
CA VAL A 339 -44.08 6.48 23.47
C VAL A 339 -44.92 7.66 22.99
N GLY A 340 -46.14 7.41 22.51
CA GLY A 340 -47.07 8.45 22.06
C GLY A 340 -47.41 9.45 23.16
N ILE A 341 -47.68 8.97 24.38
CA ILE A 341 -47.92 9.81 25.56
C ILE A 341 -46.68 10.65 25.87
N LEU A 342 -45.49 10.05 25.95
CA LEU A 342 -44.25 10.76 26.23
C LEU A 342 -43.98 11.87 25.22
N LEU A 343 -44.09 11.58 23.92
CA LEU A 343 -43.85 12.55 22.84
C LEU A 343 -44.90 13.65 22.86
N LYS A 344 -46.18 13.30 23.00
CA LYS A 344 -47.27 14.27 23.09
C LYS A 344 -47.06 15.22 24.26
N THR A 345 -46.61 14.72 25.42
CA THR A 345 -46.30 15.58 26.56
C THR A 345 -45.10 16.46 26.27
N LEU A 346 -43.99 15.90 25.78
CA LEU A 346 -42.79 16.68 25.42
C LEU A 346 -43.10 17.83 24.46
N HIS A 347 -43.89 17.59 23.41
CA HIS A 347 -44.20 18.60 22.39
C HIS A 347 -45.18 19.67 22.88
N ASN A 348 -46.07 19.34 23.82
CA ASN A 348 -47.09 20.26 24.34
C ASN A 348 -46.72 20.87 25.70
N LEU A 349 -45.48 20.72 26.17
CA LEU A 349 -44.98 21.32 27.41
C LEU A 349 -45.13 22.84 27.38
N LYS A 350 -45.86 23.40 28.36
CA LYS A 350 -45.97 24.85 28.56
C LYS A 350 -44.75 25.43 29.28
N GLN A 351 -44.58 26.75 29.25
CA GLN A 351 -43.44 27.44 29.89
C GLN A 351 -43.36 27.25 31.43
N ASN A 352 -44.50 26.98 32.07
CA ASN A 352 -44.60 26.71 33.50
C ASN A 352 -44.68 25.21 33.86
N GLU A 353 -44.37 24.34 32.91
CA GLU A 353 -44.33 22.90 33.08
C GLU A 353 -42.93 22.37 32.76
N LEU A 354 -42.50 21.31 33.45
CA LEU A 354 -41.21 20.68 33.22
C LEU A 354 -41.37 19.16 33.16
N LEU A 355 -40.60 18.49 32.31
CA LEU A 355 -40.52 17.03 32.26
C LEU A 355 -39.13 16.58 32.68
N PHE A 356 -39.08 15.58 33.54
CA PHE A 356 -37.85 14.96 34.05
C PHE A 356 -37.77 13.50 33.64
N PHE A 357 -36.63 13.09 33.12
CA PHE A 357 -36.27 11.68 32.95
C PHE A 357 -35.65 11.18 34.24
N ILE A 358 -36.30 10.23 34.89
CA ILE A 358 -35.87 9.69 36.18
C ILE A 358 -35.33 8.27 35.98
N ASP A 359 -34.18 7.99 36.59
CA ASP A 359 -33.61 6.64 36.58
C ASP A 359 -32.65 6.42 37.75
N GLU A 360 -32.40 5.15 38.03
CA GLU A 360 -31.52 4.70 39.10
C GLU A 360 -30.19 4.14 38.58
N LEU A 361 -29.11 4.54 39.23
CA LEU A 361 -27.77 4.09 38.94
C LEU A 361 -27.20 3.33 40.13
N GLY A 362 -26.94 2.03 39.95
CA GLY A 362 -26.21 1.24 40.95
C GLY A 362 -26.58 -0.25 40.97
N PRO A 363 -25.97 -1.02 41.90
CA PRO A 363 -24.87 -0.59 42.78
C PRO A 363 -23.55 -0.44 42.00
N LEU A 364 -22.90 0.73 42.08
CA LEU A 364 -21.59 1.00 41.52
C LEU A 364 -20.50 0.67 42.55
N LYS A 365 -19.72 -0.38 42.30
CA LYS A 365 -18.68 -0.86 43.22
C LYS A 365 -17.50 0.11 43.30
N VAL A 366 -17.01 0.41 44.50
CA VAL A 366 -15.78 1.18 44.70
C VAL A 366 -14.57 0.26 44.51
N LYS A 367 -13.90 0.37 43.36
CA LYS A 367 -12.75 -0.47 42.99
C LYS A 367 -11.89 0.23 41.93
N LYS A 368 -10.75 -0.35 41.56
CA LYS A 368 -9.94 0.13 40.43
C LYS A 368 -10.64 -0.18 39.11
N TYR A 369 -10.98 0.84 38.35
CA TYR A 369 -11.62 0.71 37.04
C TYR A 369 -10.58 0.79 35.90
N GLY A 370 -10.79 -0.02 34.86
CA GLY A 370 -10.11 0.16 33.58
C GLY A 370 -10.67 1.37 32.81
N GLY A 371 -10.06 1.71 31.69
CA GLY A 371 -10.50 2.83 30.86
C GLY A 371 -9.56 3.09 29.68
N ARG A 372 -9.89 4.09 28.86
CA ARG A 372 -9.00 4.59 27.81
C ARG A 372 -8.22 5.78 28.35
N CYS A 373 -6.91 5.79 28.15
CA CYS A 373 -6.01 6.87 28.54
C CYS A 373 -4.88 6.99 27.51
N TYR A 374 -4.19 8.13 27.50
CA TYR A 374 -2.98 8.31 26.71
C TYR A 374 -1.81 7.65 27.42
N MET A 375 -1.06 6.83 26.69
CA MET A 375 0.10 6.09 27.19
C MET A 375 1.26 6.21 26.21
N LYS A 376 2.48 6.11 26.73
CA LYS A 376 3.68 6.04 25.89
C LYS A 376 3.64 4.74 25.07
N LYS A 377 4.12 4.82 23.83
CA LYS A 377 4.18 3.65 22.93
C LYS A 377 5.02 2.54 23.58
N GLY A 378 4.41 1.37 23.77
CA GLY A 378 5.04 0.19 24.40
C GLY A 378 4.64 -0.05 25.85
N GLU A 379 3.98 0.91 26.51
CA GLU A 379 3.45 0.75 27.85
C GLU A 379 1.97 0.31 27.81
N ASN A 380 1.62 -0.65 28.67
CA ASN A 380 0.25 -1.16 28.80
C ASN A 380 -0.25 -0.91 30.23
N ILE A 381 -1.44 -0.31 30.35
CA ILE A 381 -2.13 -0.25 31.64
C ILE A 381 -2.81 -1.58 31.93
N THR A 382 -2.57 -2.09 33.14
CA THR A 382 -3.26 -3.25 33.68
C THR A 382 -4.11 -2.86 34.88
N PHE A 383 -5.23 -3.55 35.04
CA PHE A 383 -6.09 -3.46 36.22
C PHE A 383 -6.49 -4.89 36.63
N PRO A 384 -6.65 -5.16 37.93
CA PRO A 384 -6.92 -6.51 38.41
C PRO A 384 -8.34 -6.95 38.02
N GLN A 385 -8.45 -8.13 37.42
CA GLN A 385 -9.73 -8.76 37.07
C GLN A 385 -10.51 -9.14 38.34
N ILE A 386 -9.81 -9.71 39.33
CA ILE A 386 -10.36 -10.05 40.65
C ILE A 386 -9.82 -9.03 41.66
N GLN A 387 -10.72 -8.33 42.34
CA GLN A 387 -10.40 -7.35 43.38
C GLN A 387 -11.61 -7.18 44.30
N GLY A 388 -11.35 -6.94 45.60
CA GLY A 388 -12.39 -6.58 46.55
C GLY A 388 -12.99 -5.21 46.25
N SER A 389 -14.28 -5.03 46.53
CA SER A 389 -14.93 -3.71 46.51
C SER A 389 -14.84 -3.05 47.88
N LYS A 390 -14.45 -1.78 47.93
CA LYS A 390 -14.36 -0.96 49.15
C LYS A 390 -15.72 -0.30 49.50
N GLY A 391 -16.82 -0.95 49.13
CA GLY A 391 -18.17 -0.39 49.18
C GLY A 391 -18.84 -0.30 47.81
N SER A 392 -20.07 0.21 47.80
CA SER A 392 -20.85 0.46 46.58
C SER A 392 -21.82 1.61 46.74
N ILE A 393 -22.00 2.38 45.67
CA ILE A 393 -22.89 3.54 45.66
C ILE A 393 -24.12 3.23 44.80
N THR A 394 -25.28 3.60 45.32
CA THR A 394 -26.54 3.68 44.57
C THR A 394 -27.02 5.13 44.57
N MET A 395 -27.59 5.57 43.47
CA MET A 395 -28.02 6.95 43.28
C MET A 395 -29.23 7.00 42.36
N SER A 396 -30.15 7.90 42.63
CA SER A 396 -31.27 8.23 41.75
C SER A 396 -31.02 9.60 41.14
N GLY A 397 -31.35 9.76 39.86
CA GLY A 397 -31.17 11.02 39.14
C GLY A 397 -32.39 11.41 38.35
N ALA A 398 -32.62 12.72 38.24
CA ALA A 398 -33.67 13.33 37.45
C ALA A 398 -33.07 14.36 36.50
N LEU A 399 -33.29 14.18 35.20
CA LEU A 399 -32.78 15.06 34.15
C LEU A 399 -33.93 15.86 33.53
N CYS A 400 -33.88 17.19 33.64
CA CYS A 400 -34.87 18.06 33.01
C CYS A 400 -34.72 18.05 31.48
N ALA A 401 -35.80 17.73 30.75
CA ALA A 401 -35.80 17.64 29.30
C ALA A 401 -35.51 18.99 28.61
N THR A 402 -36.01 20.10 29.17
CA THR A 402 -35.91 21.44 28.56
C THR A 402 -34.64 22.18 28.95
N THR A 403 -34.28 22.16 30.24
CA THR A 403 -33.12 22.90 30.78
C THR A 403 -31.84 22.07 30.83
N ASN A 404 -31.96 20.74 30.71
CA ASN A 404 -30.85 19.80 30.73
C ASN A 404 -30.05 19.87 32.06
N GLN A 405 -30.69 20.35 33.13
CA GLN A 405 -30.20 20.29 34.50
C GLN A 405 -30.46 18.90 35.07
N ILE A 406 -29.51 18.37 35.85
CA ILE A 406 -29.64 17.11 36.57
C ILE A 406 -29.75 17.37 38.08
N THR A 407 -30.72 16.74 38.72
CA THR A 407 -30.86 16.64 40.17
C THR A 407 -30.58 15.20 40.57
N TRP A 408 -29.90 14.94 41.68
CA TRP A 408 -29.55 13.58 42.10
C TRP A 408 -29.58 13.42 43.62
N ASN A 409 -29.81 12.21 44.08
CA ASN A 409 -29.75 11.82 45.48
C ASN A 409 -29.05 10.46 45.64
N TYR A 410 -28.27 10.27 46.71
CA TYR A 410 -27.62 9.00 47.01
C TYR A 410 -28.46 8.17 47.98
N GLY A 411 -28.81 6.95 47.59
CA GLY A 411 -29.61 6.02 48.39
C GLY A 411 -28.82 4.81 48.88
N GLN A 412 -29.35 4.13 49.89
CA GLN A 412 -28.80 2.85 50.38
C GLN A 412 -29.22 1.67 49.50
N SER A 413 -30.38 1.76 48.83
CA SER A 413 -30.91 0.71 47.96
C SER A 413 -31.64 1.29 46.74
N LYS A 414 -32.16 0.40 45.90
CA LYS A 414 -32.94 0.71 44.69
C LYS A 414 -34.41 0.51 44.98
N ASP A 415 -35.04 1.51 45.59
CA ASP A 415 -36.34 1.39 46.20
C ASP A 415 -37.24 2.60 45.93
N THR A 416 -38.55 2.39 46.07
CA THR A 416 -39.58 3.43 45.89
C THR A 416 -39.28 4.68 46.74
N SER A 417 -38.70 4.51 47.94
CA SER A 417 -38.34 5.62 48.83
C SER A 417 -37.33 6.59 48.21
N SER A 418 -36.29 6.07 47.55
CA SER A 418 -35.27 6.87 46.88
C SER A 418 -35.84 7.71 45.72
N MET A 419 -36.90 7.21 45.07
CA MET A 419 -37.64 7.97 44.05
C MET A 419 -38.55 9.04 44.67
N ILE A 420 -39.22 8.73 45.78
CA ILE A 420 -40.04 9.69 46.54
C ILE A 420 -39.18 10.87 46.99
N ASP A 421 -38.04 10.61 47.63
CA ASP A 421 -37.08 11.64 48.05
C ASP A 421 -36.67 12.54 46.88
N LEU A 422 -36.39 11.95 45.72
CA LEU A 422 -36.01 12.69 44.53
C LEU A 422 -37.15 13.58 44.01
N ILE A 423 -38.40 13.09 44.03
CA ILE A 423 -39.57 13.87 43.64
C ILE A 423 -39.80 15.03 44.62
N GLU A 424 -39.65 14.81 45.92
CA GLU A 424 -39.76 15.88 46.93
C GLU A 424 -38.69 16.97 46.72
N ILE A 425 -37.44 16.58 46.41
CA ILE A 425 -36.38 17.53 46.08
C ILE A 425 -36.77 18.36 44.84
N LEU A 426 -37.28 17.71 43.78
CA LEU A 426 -37.73 18.41 42.58
C LEU A 426 -38.90 19.34 42.85
N TYR A 427 -39.88 18.90 43.64
CA TYR A 427 -41.03 19.70 44.03
C TYR A 427 -40.61 20.99 44.75
N ASN A 428 -39.71 20.90 45.72
CA ASN A 428 -39.20 22.05 46.45
C ASN A 428 -38.33 22.96 45.58
N GLN A 429 -37.46 22.36 44.75
CA GLN A 429 -36.57 23.11 43.84
C GLN A 429 -37.35 23.89 42.77
N TYR A 430 -38.48 23.36 42.32
CA TYR A 430 -39.32 23.94 41.25
C TYR A 430 -40.71 24.34 41.76
N HIS A 431 -40.81 24.82 43.01
CA HIS A 431 -42.07 25.18 43.67
C HIS A 431 -42.90 26.25 42.94
N GLU A 432 -42.27 27.10 42.12
CA GLU A 432 -42.94 28.13 41.32
C GLU A 432 -43.60 27.59 40.03
N LYS A 433 -43.37 26.32 39.69
CA LYS A 433 -43.95 25.69 38.50
C LYS A 433 -45.36 25.22 38.78
N ALA A 434 -46.17 25.13 37.72
CA ALA A 434 -47.54 24.65 37.83
C ALA A 434 -47.60 23.11 37.84
N ARG A 435 -46.70 22.47 37.07
CA ARG A 435 -46.69 21.01 36.91
C ARG A 435 -45.31 20.46 36.59
N LEU A 436 -44.99 19.31 37.17
CA LEU A 436 -43.82 18.51 36.86
C LEU A 436 -44.28 17.14 36.33
N TYR A 437 -43.67 16.69 35.25
CA TYR A 437 -43.86 15.35 34.70
C TYR A 437 -42.63 14.49 35.02
N ALA A 438 -42.84 13.33 35.63
CA ALA A 438 -41.79 12.37 35.96
C ALA A 438 -41.87 11.16 35.03
N ALA A 439 -41.00 11.11 34.03
CA ALA A 439 -40.88 9.98 33.12
C ALA A 439 -39.96 8.91 33.71
N SER A 440 -40.55 7.77 34.10
CA SER A 440 -39.84 6.64 34.72
C SER A 440 -40.41 5.32 34.19
N TRP A 441 -39.60 4.26 34.24
CA TRP A 441 -40.07 2.90 33.99
C TRP A 441 -40.52 2.19 35.27
N HIS A 442 -40.14 2.72 36.44
CA HIS A 442 -40.56 2.19 37.73
C HIS A 442 -41.97 2.68 38.06
N HIS A 443 -42.95 1.82 37.81
CA HIS A 443 -44.35 1.99 38.24
C HIS A 443 -44.62 1.03 39.39
N SER A 444 -44.50 1.50 40.63
CA SER A 444 -45.05 0.80 41.79
C SER A 444 -46.39 1.43 42.17
N ASN A 445 -47.36 0.61 42.55
CA ASN A 445 -48.64 1.11 43.06
C ASN A 445 -48.43 2.03 44.27
N GLU A 446 -47.41 1.73 45.10
CA GLU A 446 -47.01 2.55 46.24
C GLU A 446 -46.61 3.98 45.84
N LEU A 447 -45.87 4.16 44.74
CA LEU A 447 -45.50 5.49 44.26
C LEU A 447 -46.72 6.26 43.74
N GLU A 448 -47.64 5.58 43.08
CA GLU A 448 -48.86 6.17 42.54
C GLU A 448 -49.82 6.61 43.66
N ASP A 449 -50.06 5.73 44.64
CA ASP A 449 -50.87 6.03 45.82
C ASP A 449 -50.28 7.21 46.62
N TRP A 450 -48.95 7.23 46.78
CA TRP A 450 -48.26 8.34 47.43
C TRP A 450 -48.41 9.65 46.65
N LEU A 451 -48.25 9.64 45.32
CA LEU A 451 -48.41 10.83 44.47
C LEU A 451 -49.85 11.37 44.48
N ILE A 452 -50.86 10.51 44.52
CA ILE A 452 -52.27 10.92 44.64
C ILE A 452 -52.46 11.68 45.96
N CYS A 453 -51.98 11.12 47.07
CA CYS A 453 -52.07 11.76 48.39
C CYS A 453 -51.29 13.08 48.41
N PHE A 454 -50.08 13.08 47.88
CA PHE A 454 -49.17 14.22 47.83
C PHE A 454 -49.77 15.38 47.04
N ASN A 455 -50.25 15.13 45.81
CA ASN A 455 -50.89 16.14 44.98
C ASN A 455 -52.17 16.70 45.61
N ALA A 456 -52.98 15.85 46.26
CA ALA A 456 -54.19 16.30 46.96
C ALA A 456 -53.85 17.23 48.13
N GLN A 457 -52.76 16.97 48.84
CA GLN A 457 -52.26 17.83 49.91
C GLN A 457 -51.72 19.16 49.37
N SER A 458 -50.89 19.14 48.33
CA SER A 458 -50.37 20.35 47.68
C SER A 458 -51.49 21.25 47.14
N ALA A 459 -52.54 20.65 46.55
CA ALA A 459 -53.71 21.37 46.08
C ALA A 459 -54.48 22.06 47.21
N LYS A 460 -54.63 21.41 48.39
CA LYS A 460 -55.25 22.02 49.57
C LYS A 460 -54.44 23.20 50.10
N LEU A 461 -53.11 23.08 50.10
CA LEU A 461 -52.20 24.12 50.57
C LEU A 461 -52.00 25.26 49.56
N LYS A 462 -52.50 25.11 48.33
CA LYS A 462 -52.29 26.03 47.19
C LYS A 462 -50.80 26.38 47.02
N TYR A 463 -49.95 25.39 47.24
CA TYR A 463 -48.50 25.55 47.22
C TYR A 463 -47.89 24.44 46.36
N GLY A 464 -46.91 24.82 45.54
CA GLY A 464 -46.12 23.90 44.71
C GLY A 464 -46.80 23.34 43.46
N PRO A 465 -46.03 22.64 42.60
CA PRO A 465 -46.53 22.04 41.38
C PRO A 465 -47.30 20.75 41.61
N SER A 466 -48.23 20.44 40.70
CA SER A 466 -48.75 19.08 40.53
C SER A 466 -47.67 18.16 39.91
N VAL A 467 -47.54 16.92 40.39
CA VAL A 467 -46.57 15.95 39.87
C VAL A 467 -47.28 14.78 39.21
N ASP A 468 -47.07 14.59 37.91
CA ASP A 468 -47.70 13.52 37.12
C ASP A 468 -46.64 12.52 36.62
N LEU A 469 -46.94 11.22 36.69
CA LEU A 469 -46.07 10.17 36.14
C LEU A 469 -46.33 9.97 34.64
N ILE A 470 -45.25 9.79 33.89
CA ILE A 470 -45.31 9.37 32.48
C ILE A 470 -44.66 7.99 32.37
N PRO A 471 -45.40 6.98 31.87
CA PRO A 471 -44.84 5.66 31.75
C PRO A 471 -43.82 5.52 30.63
N LEU A 472 -42.65 4.99 30.96
CA LEU A 472 -41.64 4.58 29.98
C LEU A 472 -41.81 3.08 29.63
N PRO A 473 -41.77 2.71 28.34
CA PRO A 473 -41.87 1.30 27.97
C PRO A 473 -40.67 0.48 28.46
N LYS A 474 -40.93 -0.80 28.78
CA LYS A 474 -39.88 -1.72 29.26
C LYS A 474 -38.72 -1.82 28.26
N SER A 475 -37.48 -1.92 28.75
CA SER A 475 -36.27 -2.10 27.92
C SER A 475 -36.02 -1.01 26.85
N SER A 476 -36.51 0.22 27.08
CA SER A 476 -36.43 1.33 26.12
C SER A 476 -35.39 2.39 26.49
N GLN A 477 -34.15 1.96 26.72
CA GLN A 477 -33.02 2.81 27.16
C GLN A 477 -32.77 4.04 26.26
N PHE A 478 -33.11 3.96 24.97
CA PHE A 478 -32.93 5.06 24.03
C PHE A 478 -33.93 6.20 24.22
N LEU A 479 -35.05 5.97 24.91
CA LEU A 479 -36.02 6.99 25.30
C LEU A 479 -35.61 7.68 26.60
N ASN A 480 -34.89 6.98 27.46
CA ASN A 480 -34.48 7.50 28.75
C ASN A 480 -33.17 8.30 28.65
N VAL A 481 -33.30 9.61 28.36
CA VAL A 481 -32.16 10.48 28.04
C VAL A 481 -31.12 10.53 29.17
N ILE A 482 -31.52 10.34 30.43
CA ILE A 482 -30.60 10.38 31.57
C ILE A 482 -29.55 9.27 31.53
N GLU A 483 -29.84 8.11 30.92
CA GLU A 483 -28.87 7.03 30.77
C GLU A 483 -27.63 7.48 29.99
N SER A 484 -27.81 8.36 29.01
CA SER A 484 -26.71 8.96 28.25
C SER A 484 -25.84 9.88 29.12
N VAL A 485 -26.45 10.56 30.09
CA VAL A 485 -25.75 11.41 31.08
C VAL A 485 -24.98 10.54 32.07
N PHE A 486 -25.59 9.47 32.60
CA PHE A 486 -24.89 8.51 33.45
C PHE A 486 -23.73 7.82 32.72
N SER A 487 -23.89 7.48 31.44
CA SER A 487 -22.82 6.93 30.61
C SER A 487 -21.69 7.94 30.35
N GLY A 488 -22.04 9.22 30.17
CA GLY A 488 -21.08 10.33 30.13
C GLY A 488 -20.27 10.45 31.43
N MET A 489 -20.97 10.49 32.56
CA MET A 489 -20.36 10.55 33.89
C MET A 489 -19.45 9.35 34.16
N LYS A 490 -19.89 8.12 33.87
CA LYS A 490 -19.04 6.92 34.04
C LYS A 490 -17.74 7.04 33.26
N ARG A 491 -17.77 7.59 32.04
CA ARG A 491 -16.57 7.80 31.24
C ARG A 491 -15.63 8.87 31.80
N ALA A 492 -16.18 9.92 32.41
CA ALA A 492 -15.41 11.03 32.93
C ALA A 492 -14.84 10.78 34.33
N VAL A 493 -15.63 10.14 35.20
CA VAL A 493 -15.37 10.03 36.63
C VAL A 493 -15.01 8.59 37.03
N ILE A 494 -15.71 7.59 36.49
CA ILE A 494 -15.55 6.20 36.96
C ILE A 494 -14.45 5.48 36.20
N HIS A 495 -14.40 5.59 34.88
CA HIS A 495 -13.39 4.90 34.07
C HIS A 495 -12.00 5.39 34.44
N HIS A 496 -11.06 4.47 34.56
CA HIS A 496 -9.68 4.75 34.96
C HIS A 496 -9.48 5.29 36.38
N SER A 497 -10.50 5.25 37.24
CA SER A 497 -10.41 5.70 38.63
C SER A 497 -9.94 4.59 39.60
N ASN A 498 -9.48 5.00 40.79
CA ASN A 498 -9.13 4.11 41.90
C ASN A 498 -9.45 4.78 43.25
N TYR A 499 -10.73 5.09 43.47
CA TYR A 499 -11.19 5.73 44.69
C TYR A 499 -10.90 4.87 45.94
N ARG A 500 -10.64 5.54 47.06
CA ARG A 500 -10.32 4.93 48.36
C ARG A 500 -11.58 4.57 49.14
N SER A 501 -12.66 5.34 49.00
CA SER A 501 -13.93 5.15 49.72
C SER A 501 -15.15 5.49 48.86
N GLU A 502 -16.34 5.14 49.36
CA GLU A 502 -17.60 5.59 48.78
C GLU A 502 -17.72 7.11 48.76
N GLU A 503 -17.33 7.77 49.84
CA GLU A 503 -17.41 9.22 49.97
C GLU A 503 -16.57 9.96 48.92
N GLU A 504 -15.35 9.48 48.65
CA GLU A 504 -14.49 10.06 47.60
C GLU A 504 -15.13 9.92 46.22
N MET A 505 -15.73 8.77 45.91
CA MET A 505 -16.42 8.54 44.65
C MET A 505 -17.71 9.37 44.55
N LYS A 506 -18.50 9.50 45.64
CA LYS A 506 -19.70 10.38 45.70
C LYS A 506 -19.31 11.83 45.42
N ASN A 507 -18.25 12.34 46.06
CA ASN A 507 -17.80 13.70 45.86
C ASN A 507 -17.36 13.97 44.42
N ALA A 508 -16.63 13.03 43.79
CA ALA A 508 -16.23 13.17 42.40
C ALA A 508 -17.42 13.17 41.42
N ILE A 509 -18.41 12.30 41.65
CA ILE A 509 -19.65 12.27 40.84
C ILE A 509 -20.43 13.57 41.02
N SER A 510 -20.61 14.01 42.27
CA SER A 510 -21.31 15.25 42.59
C SER A 510 -20.64 16.46 41.94
N LEU A 511 -19.31 16.58 42.02
CA LEU A 511 -18.58 17.68 41.38
C LEU A 511 -18.81 17.69 39.86
N HIS A 512 -18.76 16.53 39.21
CA HIS A 512 -19.02 16.41 37.78
C HIS A 512 -20.43 16.91 37.40
N PHE A 513 -21.45 16.56 38.19
CA PHE A 513 -22.81 17.05 37.93
C PHE A 513 -22.97 18.55 38.20
N HIS A 514 -22.30 19.10 39.22
CA HIS A 514 -22.29 20.55 39.46
C HIS A 514 -21.67 21.32 38.29
N GLU A 515 -20.50 20.90 37.80
CA GLU A 515 -19.85 21.50 36.63
C GLU A 515 -20.74 21.42 35.38
N ARG A 516 -21.37 20.27 35.18
CA ARG A 516 -22.30 20.03 34.08
C ARG A 516 -23.52 20.96 34.17
N ASN A 517 -24.14 21.08 35.34
CA ASN A 517 -25.28 21.96 35.58
C ASN A 517 -24.91 23.43 35.33
N LYS A 518 -23.76 23.87 35.84
CA LYS A 518 -23.22 25.21 35.58
C LYS A 518 -23.07 25.46 34.09
N TYR A 519 -22.46 24.54 33.36
CA TYR A 519 -22.29 24.66 31.91
C TYR A 519 -23.62 24.84 31.17
N PHE A 520 -24.65 24.02 31.46
CA PHE A 520 -25.95 24.12 30.78
C PHE A 520 -26.82 25.28 31.28
N LYS A 521 -26.51 25.84 32.44
CA LYS A 521 -27.10 27.10 32.91
C LYS A 521 -26.57 28.28 32.10
N GLU A 522 -25.26 28.30 31.84
CA GLU A 522 -24.60 29.31 31.01
C GLU A 522 -24.85 29.11 29.51
N ASN A 523 -25.08 27.86 29.07
CA ASN A 523 -25.30 27.47 27.69
C ASN A 523 -26.62 26.69 27.53
N PRO A 524 -27.77 27.37 27.52
CA PRO A 524 -29.08 26.72 27.48
C PRO A 524 -29.25 25.79 26.29
N LYS A 525 -29.51 24.51 26.55
CA LYS A 525 -29.71 23.50 25.52
C LYS A 525 -30.58 22.37 26.06
N ARG A 526 -31.62 22.00 25.31
CA ARG A 526 -32.51 20.87 25.65
C ARG A 526 -31.75 19.54 25.70
N ALA A 527 -32.20 18.64 26.57
CA ALA A 527 -31.65 17.30 26.68
C ALA A 527 -32.16 16.41 25.54
N GLY A 528 -31.27 15.56 24.99
CA GLY A 528 -31.63 14.49 24.05
C GLY A 528 -32.14 14.98 22.69
N LYS A 529 -31.25 15.37 21.76
CA LYS A 529 -31.64 15.90 20.43
C LYS A 529 -32.72 15.08 19.70
N LYS A 530 -32.56 13.75 19.67
CA LYS A 530 -33.44 12.84 18.91
C LYS A 530 -34.85 12.71 19.47
N ILE A 531 -35.07 12.96 20.77
CA ILE A 531 -36.39 12.79 21.37
C ILE A 531 -37.37 13.90 21.00
N TRP A 532 -36.86 14.99 20.42
CA TRP A 532 -37.63 16.14 19.95
C TRP A 532 -37.89 16.11 18.43
N GLU A 533 -37.29 15.16 17.71
CA GLU A 533 -37.43 15.03 16.26
C GLU A 533 -38.59 14.05 15.97
N VAL A 534 -39.77 14.56 15.57
CA VAL A 534 -40.99 13.75 15.31
C VAL A 534 -40.72 12.65 14.27
N ASP A 535 -40.01 13.00 13.19
CA ASP A 535 -39.63 12.10 12.10
C ASP A 535 -38.81 10.88 12.55
N PHE A 536 -38.14 10.96 13.71
CA PHE A 536 -37.36 9.84 14.25
C PHE A 536 -38.24 8.64 14.64
N PHE A 537 -39.50 8.89 15.02
CA PHE A 537 -40.43 7.86 15.47
C PHE A 537 -41.51 7.51 14.44
N GLU A 538 -41.78 8.39 13.47
CA GLU A 538 -42.76 8.15 12.40
C GLU A 538 -42.19 7.32 11.24
N ASN A 539 -40.89 7.40 10.98
CA ASN A 539 -40.28 6.76 9.82
C ASN A 539 -39.49 5.50 10.21
N ILE A 540 -40.14 4.33 10.11
CA ILE A 540 -39.59 3.00 10.39
C ILE A 540 -38.26 2.75 9.66
N ASP A 541 -38.09 3.31 8.47
CA ASP A 541 -36.86 3.16 7.67
C ASP A 541 -35.66 3.97 8.22
N ASN A 542 -35.91 5.00 9.03
CA ASN A 542 -34.88 5.82 9.67
C ASN A 542 -34.40 5.30 11.01
N ILE A 543 -35.13 4.38 11.65
CA ILE A 543 -34.66 3.67 12.85
C ILE A 543 -33.68 2.57 12.40
N LYS A 544 -32.44 2.97 12.07
CA LYS A 544 -31.32 2.09 11.64
C LYS A 544 -30.84 1.10 12.71
N SER A 545 -31.57 0.95 13.83
CA SER A 545 -31.24 0.06 14.94
C SER A 545 -32.50 -0.47 15.61
N GLY A 546 -32.72 -1.78 15.48
CA GLY A 546 -33.80 -2.55 16.10
C GLY A 546 -34.39 -3.50 15.04
N ASN A 547 -34.93 -4.64 15.45
CA ASN A 547 -35.76 -5.47 14.55
C ASN A 547 -37.12 -4.77 14.33
N TYR A 548 -37.09 -3.60 13.69
CA TYR A 548 -38.28 -2.86 13.25
C TYR A 548 -38.49 -2.98 11.73
N ARG A 549 -37.69 -3.83 11.07
CA ARG A 549 -37.94 -4.23 9.70
C ARG A 549 -38.77 -5.50 9.75
N ASP A 550 -40.00 -5.42 9.26
CA ASP A 550 -40.61 -6.60 8.67
C ASP A 550 -39.64 -7.10 7.60
N TRP A 551 -39.30 -8.37 7.68
CA TRP A 551 -38.43 -9.10 6.74
C TRP A 551 -38.62 -8.70 5.29
#